data_AF-A0A3N2Q8K6-F1
#
_entry.id   AF-A0A3N2Q8K6-F1
#
_cell.length_a   1.000
_cell.length_b   1.000
_cell.length_c   1.000
_cell.angle_alpha   90.00
_cell.angle_beta   90.00
_cell.angle_gamma   90.00
#
_symmetry.space_group_name_H-M   'P 1'
#
loop_
_entity.id
_entity.type
_entity.pdbx_description
1 polymer ?
#
loop_
_entity_poly.entity_id
_entity_poly.type
_entity_poly.pdbx_seq_one_letter_code
_entity_poly.pdbx_strand_id
1 'polypeptide(L)'
;MGSKTEDTVAVSSLVLTNPTPAEREACWKSTHPQWGAALDLDDYLHREAYLQTVPMARNGGITSWILTDTSSPEDARPVLSSCESIRKRCLVASPDGTMREAVAHGVASVFTSPEHRGHGYASRMMALLGSQLASWQGVPYSPSSAPGKGEPALAFSVLYSDIGKSFYAKNGWLPYDSTHLAFSPSSSSSSGSTSPASPILYHHLAELTSIDESLLRQRLARPSPPGTGTKTRVALLPDLDAILWHMMREDYMTTRIFGSPPTVRGAIHGPPGRRVWAIWTRGYYGGLRSPEGNTLHILRLVLEDEEGESELVQGLRAILSVAREEAARWKVNDVQLWNPSHRLRRMVERTGLPHDFVEREKDSIASLRWYGQGEVDWVLNEKYAWC
;
A
#
# COMPACT_ATOMS: atom_id res chain seq x y z
N MET A 1 20.32 28.80 -40.87
CA MET A 1 19.33 27.73 -41.13
C MET A 1 20.00 26.41 -40.80
N GLY A 2 19.77 25.89 -39.59
CA GLY A 2 20.24 24.58 -39.16
C GLY A 2 19.04 23.82 -38.63
N SER A 3 18.52 22.91 -39.45
CA SER A 3 17.42 22.02 -39.10
C SER A 3 17.89 21.07 -38.02
N LYS A 4 17.29 21.14 -36.82
CA LYS A 4 17.37 20.06 -35.84
C LYS A 4 16.39 18.99 -36.29
N THR A 5 16.92 17.85 -36.69
CA THR A 5 16.19 16.58 -36.78
C THR A 5 15.61 16.27 -35.40
N GLU A 6 14.31 16.48 -35.23
CA GLU A 6 13.54 15.85 -34.16
C GLU A 6 13.45 14.36 -34.47
N ASP A 7 14.19 13.55 -33.71
CA ASP A 7 14.05 12.10 -33.70
C ASP A 7 12.64 11.74 -33.23
N THR A 8 11.75 11.61 -34.20
CA THR A 8 10.41 11.09 -34.02
C THR A 8 10.53 9.59 -33.85
N VAL A 9 10.77 9.13 -32.63
CA VAL A 9 10.65 7.71 -32.28
C VAL A 9 9.23 7.27 -32.64
N ALA A 10 9.10 6.48 -33.70
CA ALA A 10 7.81 5.96 -34.12
C ALA A 10 7.22 5.12 -32.97
N VAL A 11 5.99 5.43 -32.57
CA VAL A 11 5.25 4.80 -31.44
C VAL A 11 5.18 3.26 -31.56
N SER A 12 5.42 2.69 -32.74
CA SER A 12 5.49 1.24 -33.00
C SER A 12 6.75 0.54 -32.48
N SER A 13 7.77 1.27 -32.02
CA SER A 13 9.05 0.70 -31.53
C SER A 13 9.15 0.56 -30.00
N LEU A 14 8.16 1.07 -29.27
CA LEU A 14 8.19 1.10 -27.80
C LEU A 14 7.70 -0.20 -27.18
N VAL A 15 8.49 -0.76 -26.27
CA VAL A 15 8.22 -2.02 -25.56
C VAL A 15 8.28 -1.85 -24.05
N LEU A 16 7.48 -2.66 -23.35
CA LEU A 16 7.58 -2.85 -21.91
C LEU A 16 8.45 -4.09 -21.65
N THR A 17 9.51 -3.95 -20.87
CA THR A 17 10.42 -5.05 -20.55
C THR A 17 10.99 -4.91 -19.14
N ASN A 18 11.73 -5.92 -18.68
CA ASN A 18 12.44 -5.87 -17.42
C ASN A 18 13.81 -5.19 -17.62
N PRO A 19 14.23 -4.30 -16.71
CA PRO A 19 15.54 -3.67 -16.77
C PRO A 19 16.64 -4.66 -16.39
N THR A 20 17.85 -4.43 -16.90
CA THR A 20 19.08 -5.02 -16.35
C THR A 20 19.32 -4.50 -14.91
N PRO A 21 20.26 -5.10 -14.15
CA PRO A 21 20.65 -4.55 -12.86
C PRO A 21 21.13 -3.09 -12.93
N ALA A 22 21.89 -2.71 -13.97
CA ALA A 22 22.41 -1.35 -14.15
C ALA A 22 21.29 -0.36 -14.52
N GLU A 23 20.38 -0.75 -15.43
CA GLU A 23 19.19 0.05 -15.78
C GLU A 23 18.28 0.26 -14.56
N ARG A 24 18.10 -0.78 -13.72
CA ARG A 24 17.30 -0.68 -12.50
C ARG A 24 17.92 0.30 -11.48
N GLU A 25 19.23 0.24 -11.29
CA GLU A 25 19.92 1.21 -10.43
C GLU A 25 19.80 2.64 -10.98
N ALA A 26 19.87 2.80 -12.31
CA ALA A 26 19.63 4.09 -12.96
C ALA A 26 18.19 4.60 -12.73
N CYS A 27 17.18 3.72 -12.77
CA CYS A 27 15.81 4.08 -12.37
C CYS A 27 15.77 4.61 -10.93
N TRP A 28 16.37 3.89 -9.97
CA TRP A 28 16.38 4.33 -8.56
C TRP A 28 17.10 5.67 -8.38
N LYS A 29 18.23 5.89 -9.07
CA LYS A 29 18.91 7.19 -9.08
C LYS A 29 17.98 8.29 -9.59
N SER A 30 17.20 8.04 -10.64
CA SER A 30 16.27 9.01 -11.22
C SER A 30 15.11 9.38 -10.28
N THR A 31 14.70 8.48 -9.38
CA THR A 31 13.57 8.69 -8.46
C THR A 31 13.97 9.33 -7.13
N HIS A 32 15.26 9.28 -6.77
CA HIS A 32 15.78 9.87 -5.52
C HIS A 32 15.37 11.34 -5.30
N PRO A 33 15.45 12.24 -6.29
CA PRO A 33 15.03 13.64 -6.08
C PRO A 33 13.57 13.81 -5.68
N GLN A 34 12.69 12.86 -6.05
CA GLN A 34 11.26 12.93 -5.78
C GLN A 34 10.85 12.22 -4.48
N TRP A 35 11.47 11.07 -4.15
CA TRP A 35 11.04 10.21 -3.04
C TRP A 35 12.15 9.89 -2.03
N GLY A 36 13.32 10.47 -2.20
CA GLY A 36 14.53 10.17 -1.42
C GLY A 36 14.91 11.21 -0.39
N ALA A 37 14.10 12.25 -0.14
CA ALA A 37 14.46 13.41 0.68
C ALA A 37 14.97 13.10 2.10
N ALA A 38 14.66 11.93 2.65
CA ALA A 38 15.10 11.50 3.98
C ALA A 38 16.49 10.83 4.02
N LEU A 39 17.04 10.42 2.88
CA LEU A 39 18.33 9.73 2.78
C LEU A 39 19.22 10.43 1.76
N ASP A 40 20.54 10.33 1.94
CA ASP A 40 21.44 10.60 0.82
C ASP A 40 21.26 9.55 -0.28
N LEU A 41 21.89 9.80 -1.44
CA LEU A 41 21.70 8.94 -2.60
C LEU A 41 22.18 7.51 -2.35
N ASP A 42 23.33 7.33 -1.71
CA ASP A 42 23.90 6.00 -1.46
C ASP A 42 23.01 5.20 -0.52
N ASP A 43 22.56 5.79 0.59
CA ASP A 43 21.64 5.13 1.50
C ASP A 43 20.28 4.84 0.86
N TYR A 44 19.80 5.70 -0.03
CA TYR A 44 18.59 5.47 -0.81
C TYR A 44 18.75 4.27 -1.75
N LEU A 45 19.84 4.19 -2.53
CA LEU A 45 20.07 3.07 -3.44
C LEU A 45 20.24 1.75 -2.68
N HIS A 46 20.95 1.76 -1.54
CA HIS A 46 21.05 0.60 -0.67
C HIS A 46 19.70 0.20 -0.08
N ARG A 47 18.82 1.16 0.24
CA ARG A 47 17.44 0.86 0.66
C ARG A 47 16.67 0.15 -0.44
N GLU A 48 16.70 0.68 -1.67
CA GLU A 48 15.98 0.07 -2.80
C GLU A 48 16.47 -1.34 -3.06
N ALA A 49 17.79 -1.56 -3.05
CA ALA A 49 18.39 -2.89 -3.17
C ALA A 49 17.98 -3.83 -2.02
N TYR A 50 18.00 -3.35 -0.78
CA TYR A 50 17.56 -4.10 0.40
C TYR A 50 16.08 -4.51 0.30
N LEU A 51 15.21 -3.61 -0.17
CA LEU A 51 13.78 -3.88 -0.33
C LEU A 51 13.49 -4.94 -1.40
N GLN A 52 14.42 -5.27 -2.29
CA GLN A 52 14.29 -6.43 -3.20
C GLN A 52 14.47 -7.77 -2.47
N THR A 53 15.00 -7.77 -1.25
CA THR A 53 15.36 -8.98 -0.49
C THR A 53 14.38 -9.34 0.63
N VAL A 54 13.48 -8.43 0.99
CA VAL A 54 12.50 -8.64 2.07
C VAL A 54 11.49 -9.72 1.69
N PRO A 55 10.83 -10.39 2.66
CA PRO A 55 10.00 -11.58 2.40
C PRO A 55 8.96 -11.43 1.29
N MET A 56 8.26 -10.28 1.21
CA MET A 56 7.29 -9.99 0.16
C MET A 56 7.90 -9.81 -1.24
N ALA A 57 9.15 -9.34 -1.33
CA ALA A 57 9.78 -8.92 -2.59
C ALA A 57 10.76 -9.97 -3.16
N ARG A 58 11.37 -10.79 -2.29
CA ARG A 58 12.34 -11.82 -2.70
C ARG A 58 11.72 -12.84 -3.66
N ASN A 59 12.58 -13.60 -4.35
CA ASN A 59 12.19 -14.69 -5.25
C ASN A 59 11.20 -14.24 -6.35
N GLY A 60 11.36 -13.01 -6.86
CA GLY A 60 10.49 -12.44 -7.88
C GLY A 60 9.18 -11.84 -7.34
N GLY A 61 9.02 -11.70 -6.02
CA GLY A 61 7.87 -11.02 -5.42
C GLY A 61 7.73 -9.57 -5.85
N ILE A 62 8.83 -8.89 -6.19
CA ILE A 62 8.83 -7.61 -6.90
C ILE A 62 9.38 -7.78 -8.32
N THR A 63 8.79 -7.06 -9.28
CA THR A 63 9.25 -6.99 -10.66
C THR A 63 9.43 -5.54 -11.06
N SER A 64 10.63 -5.16 -11.51
CA SER A 64 10.87 -3.84 -12.10
C SER A 64 10.53 -3.85 -13.59
N TRP A 65 9.97 -2.76 -14.09
CA TRP A 65 9.55 -2.57 -15.46
C TRP A 65 10.09 -1.26 -16.02
N ILE A 66 10.50 -1.29 -17.28
CA ILE A 66 10.85 -0.09 -18.04
C ILE A 66 10.08 -0.07 -19.37
N LEU A 67 9.68 1.13 -19.78
CA LEU A 67 9.33 1.43 -21.15
C LEU A 67 10.58 1.92 -21.87
N THR A 68 10.92 1.28 -22.97
CA THR A 68 12.12 1.57 -23.75
C THR A 68 11.86 1.34 -25.24
N ASP A 69 12.81 1.67 -26.10
CA ASP A 69 12.80 1.28 -27.51
C ASP A 69 13.60 -0.01 -27.73
N THR A 70 13.33 -0.68 -28.85
CA THR A 70 14.05 -1.91 -29.25
C THR A 70 15.23 -1.66 -30.18
N SER A 71 15.56 -0.40 -30.45
CA SER A 71 16.60 -0.03 -31.42
C SER A 71 18.01 -0.12 -30.84
N SER A 72 18.13 -0.05 -29.52
CA SER A 72 19.40 -0.10 -28.79
C SER A 72 19.52 -1.37 -27.94
N PRO A 73 20.74 -1.91 -27.74
CA PRO A 73 20.96 -3.04 -26.85
C PRO A 73 20.70 -2.65 -25.38
N GLU A 74 20.58 -3.66 -24.52
CA GLU A 74 20.52 -3.47 -23.06
C GLU A 74 21.69 -2.61 -22.56
N ASP A 75 21.43 -1.83 -21.50
CA ASP A 75 22.35 -0.84 -20.91
C ASP A 75 22.70 0.37 -21.81
N ALA A 76 22.34 0.35 -23.10
CA ALA A 76 22.47 1.48 -24.01
C ALA A 76 21.12 2.10 -24.41
N ARG A 77 20.02 1.37 -24.23
CA ARG A 77 18.66 1.82 -24.53
C ARG A 77 18.14 2.84 -23.51
N PRO A 78 17.28 3.79 -23.92
CA PRO A 78 16.75 4.80 -23.02
C PRO A 78 15.69 4.21 -22.08
N VAL A 79 15.72 4.63 -20.81
CA VAL A 79 14.62 4.37 -19.86
C VAL A 79 13.62 5.52 -19.95
N LEU A 80 12.60 5.38 -20.80
CA LEU A 80 11.62 6.43 -21.07
C LEU A 80 10.61 6.59 -19.93
N SER A 81 10.30 5.50 -19.24
CA SER A 81 9.47 5.47 -18.03
C SER A 81 9.75 4.16 -17.28
N SER A 82 9.55 4.14 -15.98
CA SER A 82 9.75 2.95 -15.14
C SER A 82 8.67 2.81 -14.08
N CYS A 83 8.47 1.59 -13.59
CA CYS A 83 7.65 1.30 -12.42
C CYS A 83 8.05 -0.06 -11.82
N GLU A 84 7.42 -0.41 -10.71
CA GLU A 84 7.56 -1.73 -10.09
C GLU A 84 6.19 -2.34 -9.85
N SER A 85 6.10 -3.67 -9.85
CA SER A 85 4.91 -4.40 -9.43
C SER A 85 5.26 -5.40 -8.32
N ILE A 86 4.54 -5.34 -7.21
CA ILE A 86 4.71 -6.21 -6.05
C ILE A 86 3.57 -7.23 -6.03
N ARG A 87 3.90 -8.51 -6.08
CA ARG A 87 2.95 -9.62 -5.99
C ARG A 87 2.39 -9.70 -4.57
N LYS A 88 1.07 -9.70 -4.43
CA LYS A 88 0.35 -9.82 -3.15
C LYS A 88 -0.67 -10.95 -3.21
N ARG A 89 -0.87 -11.62 -2.08
CA ARG A 89 -2.01 -12.54 -1.92
C ARG A 89 -3.29 -11.73 -1.75
N CYS A 90 -4.39 -12.23 -2.28
CA CYS A 90 -5.69 -11.58 -2.13
C CYS A 90 -6.82 -12.58 -1.97
N LEU A 91 -7.97 -12.10 -1.53
CA LEU A 91 -9.21 -12.86 -1.47
C LEU A 91 -10.22 -12.22 -2.42
N VAL A 92 -11.01 -13.08 -3.05
CA VAL A 92 -12.14 -12.68 -3.86
C VAL A 92 -13.34 -13.48 -3.39
N ALA A 93 -14.41 -12.78 -3.04
CA ALA A 93 -15.65 -13.37 -2.56
C ALA A 93 -16.82 -12.95 -3.44
N SER A 94 -17.50 -13.95 -3.98
CA SER A 94 -18.76 -13.78 -4.68
C SER A 94 -19.87 -13.29 -3.72
N PRO A 95 -20.98 -12.75 -4.25
CA PRO A 95 -22.08 -12.24 -3.42
C PRO A 95 -22.72 -13.28 -2.49
N ASP A 96 -22.67 -14.55 -2.88
CA ASP A 96 -23.15 -15.70 -2.09
C ASP A 96 -22.22 -16.10 -0.94
N GLY A 97 -21.05 -15.45 -0.80
CA GLY A 97 -20.04 -15.80 0.19
C GLY A 97 -19.01 -16.83 -0.29
N THR A 98 -19.12 -17.31 -1.54
CA THR A 98 -18.12 -18.22 -2.11
C THR A 98 -16.80 -17.48 -2.29
N MET A 99 -15.80 -17.85 -1.50
CA MET A 99 -14.49 -17.19 -1.45
C MET A 99 -13.41 -18.06 -2.09
N ARG A 100 -12.46 -17.42 -2.76
CA ARG A 100 -11.26 -18.06 -3.29
C ARG A 100 -10.02 -17.18 -3.11
N GLU A 101 -8.88 -17.85 -2.95
CA GLU A 101 -7.58 -17.20 -2.86
C GLU A 101 -7.07 -16.84 -4.25
N ALA A 102 -6.73 -15.55 -4.37
CA ALA A 102 -6.24 -14.77 -5.48
C ALA A 102 -4.73 -14.45 -5.45
N VAL A 103 -4.18 -13.99 -6.57
CA VAL A 103 -3.03 -13.07 -6.60
C VAL A 103 -3.46 -11.72 -7.13
N ALA A 104 -2.83 -10.67 -6.61
CA ALA A 104 -2.92 -9.32 -7.14
C ALA A 104 -1.52 -8.71 -7.26
N HIS A 105 -1.38 -7.64 -8.03
CA HIS A 105 -0.15 -6.84 -8.09
C HIS A 105 -0.40 -5.42 -7.60
N GLY A 106 0.41 -4.95 -6.67
CA GLY A 106 0.51 -3.54 -6.33
C GLY A 106 1.54 -2.85 -7.21
N VAL A 107 1.13 -1.85 -7.99
CA VAL A 107 2.04 -1.06 -8.81
C VAL A 107 2.57 0.12 -8.00
N ALA A 108 3.89 0.24 -7.95
CA ALA A 108 4.63 1.26 -7.23
C ALA A 108 5.59 2.00 -8.16
N SER A 109 6.14 3.10 -7.67
CA SER A 109 7.30 3.78 -8.26
C SER A 109 7.11 4.18 -9.74
N VAL A 110 5.88 4.49 -10.17
CA VAL A 110 5.62 4.93 -11.56
C VAL A 110 6.29 6.28 -11.79
N PHE A 111 7.31 6.30 -12.65
CA PHE A 111 8.13 7.47 -12.87
C PHE A 111 8.48 7.67 -14.34
N THR A 112 8.52 8.94 -14.73
CA THR A 112 9.03 9.41 -16.02
C THR A 112 9.97 10.55 -15.72
N SER A 113 11.24 10.41 -16.11
CA SER A 113 12.26 11.46 -15.93
C SER A 113 11.81 12.75 -16.60
N PRO A 114 12.10 13.93 -16.03
CA PRO A 114 11.63 15.22 -16.53
C PRO A 114 11.80 15.43 -18.04
N GLU A 115 12.93 15.03 -18.59
CA GLU A 115 13.30 15.10 -20.01
C GLU A 115 12.41 14.25 -20.93
N HIS A 116 11.69 13.26 -20.39
CA HIS A 116 10.80 12.37 -21.13
C HIS A 116 9.31 12.69 -20.89
N ARG A 117 8.98 13.63 -20.01
CA ARG A 117 7.58 14.01 -19.72
C ARG A 117 6.93 14.73 -20.92
N GLY A 118 5.61 14.67 -21.01
CA GLY A 118 4.84 15.31 -22.09
C GLY A 118 4.73 14.51 -23.38
N HIS A 119 5.48 13.42 -23.54
CA HIS A 119 5.50 12.58 -24.75
C HIS A 119 4.54 11.38 -24.70
N GLY A 120 3.74 11.24 -23.64
CA GLY A 120 2.79 10.13 -23.49
C GLY A 120 3.40 8.80 -23.02
N TYR A 121 4.71 8.73 -22.77
CA TYR A 121 5.39 7.49 -22.35
C TYR A 121 4.80 6.85 -21.09
N ALA A 122 4.49 7.62 -20.04
CA ALA A 122 3.84 7.08 -18.85
C ALA A 122 2.50 6.38 -19.19
N SER A 123 1.66 7.00 -20.03
CA SER A 123 0.38 6.41 -20.42
C SER A 123 0.59 5.15 -21.27
N ARG A 124 1.56 5.17 -22.18
CA ARG A 124 1.91 3.98 -22.98
C ARG A 124 2.38 2.83 -22.09
N MET A 125 3.27 3.12 -21.13
CA MET A 125 3.75 2.15 -20.15
C MET A 125 2.60 1.55 -19.34
N MET A 126 1.72 2.37 -18.77
CA MET A 126 0.61 1.89 -17.96
C MET A 126 -0.40 1.05 -18.77
N ALA A 127 -0.66 1.41 -20.03
CA ALA A 127 -1.51 0.61 -20.92
C ALA A 127 -0.92 -0.78 -21.18
N LEU A 128 0.38 -0.86 -21.51
CA LEU A 128 1.09 -2.13 -21.72
C LEU A 128 1.15 -2.95 -20.41
N LEU A 129 1.53 -2.31 -19.31
CA LEU A 129 1.68 -2.94 -18.00
C LEU A 129 0.37 -3.56 -17.54
N GLY A 130 -0.75 -2.84 -17.63
CA GLY A 130 -1.99 -3.36 -17.10
C GLY A 130 -2.53 -4.56 -17.88
N SER A 131 -2.17 -4.69 -19.17
CA SER A 131 -2.43 -5.89 -19.97
C SER A 131 -1.45 -7.01 -19.61
N GLN A 132 -0.15 -6.70 -19.47
CA GLN A 132 0.88 -7.67 -19.09
C GLN A 132 0.61 -8.29 -17.73
N LEU A 133 0.22 -7.47 -16.75
CA LEU A 133 -0.04 -7.91 -15.39
C LEU A 133 -1.15 -8.94 -15.34
N ALA A 134 -2.18 -8.87 -16.20
CA ALA A 134 -3.36 -9.75 -16.24
C ALA A 134 -3.04 -11.27 -16.30
N SER A 135 -1.82 -11.64 -16.67
CA SER A 135 -1.30 -13.01 -16.67
C SER A 135 0.13 -13.11 -16.13
N TRP A 136 0.63 -12.10 -15.42
CA TRP A 136 1.97 -12.14 -14.85
C TRP A 136 1.97 -12.96 -13.56
N GLN A 137 2.85 -13.96 -13.45
CA GLN A 137 3.01 -14.80 -12.25
C GLN A 137 1.71 -15.48 -11.77
N GLY A 138 0.83 -15.78 -12.71
CA GLY A 138 -0.46 -16.41 -12.49
C GLY A 138 -1.24 -16.53 -13.79
N VAL A 139 -2.36 -17.23 -13.73
CA VAL A 139 -3.26 -17.39 -14.89
C VAL A 139 -4.33 -16.30 -14.90
N PRO A 140 -4.86 -15.93 -16.09
CA PRO A 140 -5.99 -15.01 -16.18
C PRO A 140 -7.14 -15.44 -15.29
N TYR A 141 -7.75 -14.48 -14.61
CA TYR A 141 -8.90 -14.72 -13.77
C TYR A 141 -10.08 -15.28 -14.58
N SER A 142 -10.65 -16.38 -14.08
CA SER A 142 -12.00 -16.80 -14.45
C SER A 142 -12.88 -17.02 -13.21
N PRO A 143 -14.15 -16.58 -13.23
CA PRO A 143 -15.12 -16.91 -12.19
C PRO A 143 -15.37 -18.43 -12.08
N SER A 144 -15.18 -19.17 -13.18
CA SER A 144 -15.41 -20.63 -13.24
C SER A 144 -14.19 -21.47 -12.92
N SER A 145 -13.01 -20.85 -12.68
CA SER A 145 -11.81 -21.59 -12.28
C SER A 145 -12.03 -22.25 -10.92
N ALA A 146 -11.86 -23.57 -10.86
CA ALA A 146 -11.96 -24.32 -9.62
C ALA A 146 -10.89 -23.84 -8.61
N PRO A 147 -11.24 -23.65 -7.32
CA PRO A 147 -10.26 -23.34 -6.29
C PRO A 147 -9.19 -24.44 -6.18
N GLY A 148 -7.92 -24.07 -6.09
CA GLY A 148 -6.87 -24.94 -5.55
C GLY A 148 -6.24 -25.99 -6.48
N LYS A 149 -6.37 -25.88 -7.81
CA LYS A 149 -5.59 -26.69 -8.76
C LYS A 149 -4.93 -25.81 -9.84
N GLY A 150 -3.60 -25.81 -9.88
CA GLY A 150 -2.80 -25.09 -10.88
C GLY A 150 -2.19 -23.78 -10.37
N GLU A 151 -1.68 -22.99 -11.30
CA GLU A 151 -1.18 -21.64 -11.02
C GLU A 151 -2.27 -20.74 -10.44
N PRO A 152 -1.92 -19.79 -9.55
CA PRO A 152 -2.90 -18.91 -8.93
C PRO A 152 -3.56 -17.99 -9.97
N ALA A 153 -4.86 -17.78 -9.83
CA ALA A 153 -5.57 -16.81 -10.67
C ALA A 153 -5.15 -15.38 -10.31
N LEU A 154 -4.94 -14.53 -11.31
CA LEU A 154 -4.65 -13.13 -11.09
C LEU A 154 -5.91 -12.27 -11.14
N ALA A 155 -6.34 -11.76 -10.00
CA ALA A 155 -7.64 -11.11 -9.85
C ALA A 155 -7.65 -9.62 -10.18
N PHE A 156 -6.68 -8.86 -9.69
CA PHE A 156 -6.64 -7.40 -9.87
C PHE A 156 -5.24 -6.84 -9.70
N SER A 157 -5.06 -5.58 -10.07
CA SER A 157 -3.91 -4.78 -9.65
C SER A 157 -4.35 -3.47 -9.00
N VAL A 158 -3.53 -2.94 -8.10
CA VAL A 158 -3.81 -1.70 -7.37
C VAL A 158 -2.65 -0.73 -7.46
N LEU A 159 -2.92 0.55 -7.30
CA LEU A 159 -1.92 1.59 -7.10
C LEU A 159 -2.50 2.74 -6.28
N TYR A 160 -1.62 3.62 -5.81
CA TYR A 160 -1.99 4.82 -5.07
C TYR A 160 -1.44 6.04 -5.79
N SER A 161 -2.32 6.79 -6.44
CA SER A 161 -1.95 7.89 -7.34
C SER A 161 -1.66 9.17 -6.58
N ASP A 162 -0.47 9.74 -6.78
CA ASP A 162 -0.10 11.09 -6.31
C ASP A 162 -0.37 12.19 -7.36
N ILE A 163 -1.09 11.84 -8.43
CA ILE A 163 -1.45 12.76 -9.52
C ILE A 163 -2.97 12.78 -9.76
N GLY A 164 -3.74 12.46 -8.71
CA GLY A 164 -5.19 12.51 -8.70
C GLY A 164 -5.88 11.31 -9.36
N LYS A 165 -7.20 11.47 -9.57
CA LYS A 165 -8.13 10.39 -9.96
C LYS A 165 -8.11 10.02 -11.45
N SER A 166 -7.63 10.89 -12.33
CA SER A 166 -7.91 10.77 -13.77
C SER A 166 -6.88 10.01 -14.60
N PHE A 167 -5.58 10.11 -14.26
CA PHE A 167 -4.53 9.58 -15.13
C PHE A 167 -4.59 8.05 -15.26
N TYR A 168 -4.65 7.36 -14.12
CA TYR A 168 -4.67 5.89 -14.09
C TYR A 168 -6.03 5.31 -14.48
N ALA A 169 -7.12 6.04 -14.25
CA ALA A 169 -8.47 5.66 -14.69
C ALA A 169 -8.56 5.46 -16.22
N LYS A 170 -7.89 6.34 -16.99
CA LYS A 170 -7.79 6.20 -18.46
C LYS A 170 -7.09 4.90 -18.89
N ASN A 171 -6.31 4.29 -18.00
CA ASN A 171 -5.59 3.04 -18.23
C ASN A 171 -6.21 1.85 -17.47
N GLY A 172 -7.44 1.99 -16.98
CA GLY A 172 -8.22 0.90 -16.37
C GLY A 172 -8.11 0.76 -14.86
N TRP A 173 -7.28 1.55 -14.17
CA TRP A 173 -7.26 1.61 -12.71
C TRP A 173 -8.25 2.67 -12.24
N LEU A 174 -9.47 2.25 -11.93
CA LEU A 174 -10.54 3.15 -11.50
C LEU A 174 -10.29 3.62 -10.07
N PRO A 175 -10.55 4.91 -9.76
CA PRO A 175 -10.34 5.46 -8.43
C PRO A 175 -11.40 4.92 -7.46
N TYR A 176 -10.98 4.70 -6.23
CA TYR A 176 -11.83 4.35 -5.08
C TYR A 176 -11.74 5.45 -4.02
N ASP A 177 -12.73 5.46 -3.13
CA ASP A 177 -12.77 6.37 -1.99
C ASP A 177 -11.43 6.36 -1.24
N SER A 178 -10.93 7.56 -1.01
CA SER A 178 -9.59 7.81 -0.47
C SER A 178 -9.70 8.82 0.65
N THR A 179 -10.08 8.34 1.82
CA THR A 179 -10.31 9.14 3.02
C THR A 179 -9.36 8.73 4.14
N HIS A 180 -9.17 9.59 5.13
CA HIS A 180 -8.54 9.22 6.39
C HIS A 180 -9.01 10.07 7.55
N LEU A 181 -8.83 9.55 8.76
CA LEU A 181 -8.83 10.35 9.98
C LEU A 181 -7.39 10.77 10.27
N ALA A 182 -7.17 12.05 10.53
CA ALA A 182 -5.89 12.65 10.87
C ALA A 182 -5.88 13.04 12.36
N PHE A 183 -4.82 12.68 13.08
CA PHE A 183 -4.64 13.02 14.49
C PHE A 183 -3.29 13.70 14.70
N SER A 184 -3.28 14.81 15.45
CA SER A 184 -2.02 15.45 15.83
C SER A 184 -1.28 14.62 16.88
N PRO A 185 0.06 14.60 16.87
CA PRO A 185 0.88 13.99 17.91
C PRO A 185 0.55 14.53 19.30
N SER A 186 0.85 13.74 20.33
CA SER A 186 0.60 14.11 21.72
C SER A 186 1.83 13.82 22.57
N SER A 187 2.32 14.83 23.29
CA SER A 187 3.41 14.64 24.28
C SER A 187 2.89 14.36 25.69
N SER A 188 1.58 14.52 25.94
CA SER A 188 1.00 14.19 27.23
C SER A 188 0.81 12.69 27.33
N SER A 189 1.54 12.05 28.25
CA SER A 189 1.23 10.69 28.70
C SER A 189 -0.18 10.69 29.25
N SER A 190 -1.10 10.03 28.57
CA SER A 190 -2.49 9.94 29.01
C SER A 190 -2.61 9.04 30.24
N SER A 191 -2.27 9.59 31.41
CA SER A 191 -2.35 8.97 32.75
C SER A 191 -3.79 8.72 33.25
N GLY A 192 -4.78 8.73 32.34
CA GLY A 192 -6.21 8.69 32.65
C GLY A 192 -6.95 7.43 32.18
N SER A 193 -6.31 6.46 31.52
CA SER A 193 -6.99 5.18 31.21
C SER A 193 -6.82 4.20 32.37
N THR A 194 -7.94 3.69 32.88
CA THR A 194 -7.98 2.65 33.93
C THR A 194 -7.44 1.30 33.46
N SER A 195 -7.34 1.10 32.14
CA SER A 195 -6.70 -0.03 31.47
C SER A 195 -5.80 0.49 30.34
N PRO A 196 -4.45 0.42 30.46
CA PRO A 196 -3.56 0.86 29.39
C PRO A 196 -3.50 -0.17 28.25
N ALA A 197 -3.32 0.30 27.02
CA ALA A 197 -2.99 -0.59 25.90
C ALA A 197 -1.54 -1.10 26.04
N SER A 198 -1.32 -2.35 25.65
CA SER A 198 0.01 -2.97 25.63
C SER A 198 0.70 -2.75 24.28
N PRO A 199 2.03 -2.58 24.23
CA PRO A 199 2.74 -2.38 22.98
C PRO A 199 2.76 -3.67 22.14
N ILE A 200 2.59 -3.53 20.83
CA ILE A 200 2.87 -4.60 19.86
C ILE A 200 4.35 -4.49 19.47
N LEU A 201 5.05 -5.61 19.58
CA LEU A 201 6.45 -5.78 19.21
C LEU A 201 6.55 -6.70 17.99
N TYR A 202 7.73 -6.76 17.39
CA TYR A 202 7.98 -7.55 16.18
C TYR A 202 7.52 -9.01 16.26
N HIS A 203 7.72 -9.67 17.41
CA HIS A 203 7.37 -11.08 17.59
C HIS A 203 5.85 -11.34 17.71
N HIS A 204 5.05 -10.31 17.99
CA HIS A 204 3.59 -10.42 18.01
C HIS A 204 2.97 -10.44 16.61
N LEU A 205 3.69 -9.96 15.57
CA LEU A 205 3.12 -9.73 14.24
C LEU A 205 2.62 -11.02 13.58
N ALA A 206 3.33 -12.15 13.75
CA ALA A 206 2.94 -13.43 13.15
C ALA A 206 1.58 -13.91 13.67
N GLU A 207 1.36 -13.86 14.99
CA GLU A 207 0.06 -14.22 15.59
C GLU A 207 -1.05 -13.28 15.12
N LEU A 208 -0.83 -11.96 15.21
CA LEU A 208 -1.87 -10.96 14.91
C LEU A 208 -2.30 -10.99 13.44
N THR A 209 -1.36 -11.12 12.51
CA THR A 209 -1.67 -11.24 11.07
C THR A 209 -2.40 -12.54 10.73
N SER A 210 -2.08 -13.65 11.42
CA SER A 210 -2.82 -14.91 11.27
C SER A 210 -4.28 -14.78 11.75
N ILE A 211 -4.50 -14.04 12.84
CA ILE A 211 -5.84 -13.79 13.37
C ILE A 211 -6.61 -12.85 12.45
N ASP A 212 -5.97 -11.79 11.95
CA ASP A 212 -6.59 -10.85 11.00
C ASP A 212 -6.99 -11.54 9.69
N GLU A 213 -6.11 -12.39 9.12
CA GLU A 213 -6.45 -13.20 7.95
C GLU A 213 -7.68 -14.09 8.22
N SER A 214 -7.77 -14.68 9.41
CA SER A 214 -8.91 -15.54 9.79
C SER A 214 -10.21 -14.75 9.90
N LEU A 215 -10.17 -13.56 10.54
CA LEU A 215 -11.32 -12.66 10.66
C LEU A 215 -11.78 -12.13 9.30
N LEU A 216 -10.84 -11.76 8.42
CA LEU A 216 -11.15 -11.32 7.08
C LEU A 216 -11.83 -12.42 6.25
N ARG A 217 -11.31 -13.65 6.32
CA ARG A 217 -11.91 -14.82 5.66
C ARG A 217 -13.34 -15.07 6.16
N GLN A 218 -13.56 -15.02 7.47
CA GLN A 218 -14.91 -15.15 8.06
C GLN A 218 -15.85 -14.03 7.60
N ARG A 219 -15.36 -12.78 7.53
CA ARG A 219 -16.14 -11.63 7.06
C ARG A 219 -16.54 -11.78 5.60
N LEU A 220 -15.62 -12.20 4.74
CA LEU A 220 -15.87 -12.36 3.30
C LEU A 220 -16.71 -13.60 2.97
N ALA A 221 -16.69 -14.63 3.82
CA ALA A 221 -17.54 -15.81 3.67
C ALA A 221 -19.03 -15.53 3.95
N ARG A 222 -19.36 -14.42 4.63
CA ARG A 222 -20.76 -14.02 4.83
C ARG A 222 -21.36 -13.53 3.50
N PRO A 223 -22.53 -14.02 3.08
CA PRO A 223 -23.21 -13.48 1.91
C PRO A 223 -23.48 -11.98 2.04
N SER A 224 -23.51 -11.27 0.93
CA SER A 224 -23.92 -9.87 0.92
C SER A 224 -25.38 -9.74 1.39
N PRO A 225 -25.73 -8.75 2.24
CA PRO A 225 -27.10 -8.57 2.69
C PRO A 225 -28.09 -8.43 1.51
N PRO A 226 -29.31 -8.98 1.62
CA PRO A 226 -30.34 -8.82 0.59
C PRO A 226 -30.55 -7.34 0.27
N GLY A 227 -30.51 -6.99 -1.03
CA GLY A 227 -30.73 -5.61 -1.49
C GLY A 227 -29.50 -4.68 -1.47
N THR A 228 -28.33 -5.12 -0.97
CA THR A 228 -27.11 -4.28 -0.93
C THR A 228 -26.16 -4.46 -2.13
N GLY A 229 -26.69 -4.95 -3.26
CA GLY A 229 -25.95 -5.12 -4.50
C GLY A 229 -25.21 -6.46 -4.59
N THR A 230 -25.13 -6.98 -5.82
CA THR A 230 -24.53 -8.26 -6.19
C THR A 230 -23.02 -8.13 -6.49
N LYS A 231 -22.33 -7.18 -5.85
CA LYS A 231 -20.92 -6.90 -6.17
C LYS A 231 -20.01 -7.99 -5.62
N THR A 232 -19.01 -8.37 -6.42
CA THR A 232 -17.91 -9.20 -5.95
C THR A 232 -17.08 -8.37 -4.96
N ARG A 233 -16.67 -8.96 -3.84
CA ARG A 233 -15.81 -8.31 -2.85
C ARG A 233 -14.38 -8.79 -3.03
N VAL A 234 -13.43 -7.86 -2.98
CA VAL A 234 -12.00 -8.15 -3.10
C VAL A 234 -11.23 -7.53 -1.94
N ALA A 235 -10.21 -8.22 -1.44
CA ALA A 235 -9.33 -7.70 -0.40
C ALA A 235 -7.90 -8.20 -0.64
N LEU A 236 -6.91 -7.34 -0.46
CA LEU A 236 -5.53 -7.80 -0.27
C LEU A 236 -5.44 -8.47 1.10
N LEU A 237 -4.60 -9.51 1.24
CA LEU A 237 -4.39 -10.13 2.54
C LEU A 237 -3.42 -9.30 3.39
N PRO A 238 -3.77 -8.95 4.63
CA PRO A 238 -2.87 -8.32 5.59
C PRO A 238 -1.96 -9.37 6.24
N ASP A 239 -1.31 -10.19 5.42
CA ASP A 239 -0.45 -11.27 5.91
C ASP A 239 0.89 -10.74 6.47
N LEU A 240 1.64 -11.64 7.08
CA LEU A 240 2.91 -11.31 7.71
C LEU A 240 3.88 -10.65 6.73
N ASP A 241 4.00 -11.16 5.52
CA ASP A 241 4.92 -10.63 4.51
C ASP A 241 4.53 -9.20 4.09
N ALA A 242 3.23 -8.91 3.98
CA ALA A 242 2.73 -7.57 3.71
C ALA A 242 3.09 -6.58 4.81
N ILE A 243 2.92 -6.96 6.08
CA ILE A 243 3.28 -6.10 7.20
C ILE A 243 4.80 -5.95 7.31
N LEU A 244 5.56 -7.04 7.15
CA LEU A 244 7.03 -7.03 7.22
C LEU A 244 7.66 -6.13 6.17
N TRP A 245 7.07 -6.00 4.97
CA TRP A 245 7.55 -5.05 3.98
C TRP A 245 7.59 -3.61 4.53
N HIS A 246 6.51 -3.17 5.20
CA HIS A 246 6.46 -1.85 5.84
C HIS A 246 7.41 -1.74 7.04
N MET A 247 7.47 -2.77 7.89
CA MET A 247 8.34 -2.77 9.08
C MET A 247 9.82 -2.71 8.70
N MET A 248 10.25 -3.55 7.76
CA MET A 248 11.65 -3.63 7.33
C MET A 248 12.08 -2.37 6.59
N ARG A 249 11.16 -1.75 5.82
CA ARG A 249 11.38 -0.42 5.24
C ARG A 249 11.56 0.64 6.32
N GLU A 250 10.69 0.68 7.32
CA GLU A 250 10.80 1.62 8.45
C GLU A 250 12.12 1.43 9.21
N ASP A 251 12.54 0.19 9.45
CA ASP A 251 13.77 -0.13 10.19
C ASP A 251 15.00 0.38 9.47
N TYR A 252 15.08 0.15 8.17
CA TYR A 252 16.16 0.67 7.36
C TYR A 252 16.24 2.20 7.49
N MET A 253 15.10 2.87 7.27
CA MET A 253 14.99 4.33 7.32
C MET A 253 15.39 4.87 8.70
N THR A 254 14.75 4.39 9.76
CA THR A 254 14.93 4.89 11.12
C THR A 254 16.31 4.56 11.70
N THR A 255 16.93 3.46 11.31
CA THR A 255 18.31 3.16 11.69
C THR A 255 19.29 4.17 11.10
N ARG A 256 19.08 4.62 9.85
CA ARG A 256 19.92 5.68 9.24
C ARG A 256 19.63 7.07 9.80
N ILE A 257 18.36 7.37 10.06
CA ILE A 257 17.95 8.70 10.52
C ILE A 257 18.24 8.90 12.03
N PHE A 258 18.05 7.87 12.86
CA PHE A 258 18.07 7.96 14.32
C PHE A 258 19.04 7.00 15.01
N GLY A 259 19.71 6.11 14.27
CA GLY A 259 20.65 5.13 14.82
C GLY A 259 20.00 3.85 15.37
N SER A 260 18.67 3.77 15.42
CA SER A 260 17.96 2.57 15.88
C SER A 260 16.53 2.50 15.33
N PRO A 261 15.98 1.28 15.14
CA PRO A 261 14.59 1.11 14.75
C PRO A 261 13.62 1.25 15.94
N PRO A 262 12.33 1.56 15.68
CA PRO A 262 11.32 1.55 16.73
C PRO A 262 11.07 0.16 17.29
N THR A 263 10.85 0.02 18.59
CA THR A 263 10.45 -1.26 19.19
C THR A 263 8.95 -1.44 19.19
N VAL A 264 8.20 -0.35 19.37
CA VAL A 264 6.74 -0.31 19.37
C VAL A 264 6.22 -0.17 17.93
N ARG A 265 5.57 -1.23 17.45
CA ARG A 265 4.97 -1.38 16.10
C ARG A 265 3.47 -1.20 16.08
N GLY A 266 2.87 -1.06 17.25
CA GLY A 266 1.43 -1.06 17.41
C GLY A 266 1.04 -1.02 18.88
N ALA A 267 -0.26 -1.09 19.13
CA ALA A 267 -0.81 -1.27 20.46
C ALA A 267 -2.01 -2.21 20.42
N ILE A 268 -2.23 -2.91 21.53
CA ILE A 268 -3.31 -3.89 21.72
C ILE A 268 -3.99 -3.67 23.06
N HIS A 269 -5.32 -3.78 23.09
CA HIS A 269 -6.13 -3.61 24.29
C HIS A 269 -7.21 -4.69 24.35
N GLY A 270 -7.46 -5.22 25.55
CA GLY A 270 -8.47 -6.26 25.79
C GLY A 270 -7.92 -7.69 25.76
N PRO A 271 -8.72 -8.68 26.19
CA PRO A 271 -8.33 -10.09 26.21
C PRO A 271 -8.46 -10.75 24.82
N PRO A 272 -7.70 -11.81 24.52
CA PRO A 272 -7.82 -12.58 23.27
C PRO A 272 -9.27 -12.94 22.92
N GLY A 273 -9.64 -12.77 21.65
CA GLY A 273 -11.01 -12.97 21.17
C GLY A 273 -11.89 -11.72 21.26
N ARG A 274 -11.49 -10.70 22.03
CA ARG A 274 -12.17 -9.39 22.15
C ARG A 274 -11.18 -8.23 22.07
N ARG A 275 -10.04 -8.43 21.43
CA ARG A 275 -8.97 -7.42 21.36
C ARG A 275 -9.34 -6.35 20.36
N VAL A 276 -8.94 -5.12 20.68
CA VAL A 276 -8.74 -4.04 19.71
C VAL A 276 -7.24 -3.92 19.53
N TRP A 277 -6.76 -3.84 18.30
CA TRP A 277 -5.34 -3.58 18.06
C TRP A 277 -5.07 -2.83 16.77
N ALA A 278 -3.97 -2.10 16.74
CA ALA A 278 -3.47 -1.44 15.55
C ALA A 278 -1.98 -1.71 15.34
N ILE A 279 -1.59 -1.88 14.09
CA ILE A 279 -0.18 -1.92 13.65
C ILE A 279 0.07 -0.66 12.81
N TRP A 280 1.22 -0.01 12.95
CA TRP A 280 1.57 1.21 12.23
C TRP A 280 3.00 1.23 11.72
N THR A 281 3.25 2.12 10.76
CA THR A 281 4.59 2.45 10.24
C THR A 281 4.77 3.96 10.19
N ARG A 282 6.02 4.43 10.26
CA ARG A 282 6.40 5.84 10.19
C ARG A 282 7.06 6.13 8.84
N GLY A 283 6.44 7.01 8.06
CA GLY A 283 6.96 7.53 6.80
C GLY A 283 7.65 8.87 7.00
N TYR A 284 8.89 8.98 6.52
CA TYR A 284 9.68 10.22 6.59
C TYR A 284 9.74 10.92 5.23
N TYR A 285 8.59 11.25 4.64
CA TYR A 285 8.54 11.75 3.26
C TYR A 285 9.17 13.14 3.09
N GLY A 286 9.08 14.01 4.11
CA GLY A 286 9.72 15.32 4.15
C GLY A 286 11.14 15.32 4.73
N GLY A 287 11.66 14.14 5.09
CA GLY A 287 12.93 13.99 5.79
C GLY A 287 12.96 14.68 7.16
N LEU A 288 14.16 14.99 7.66
CA LEU A 288 14.32 15.70 8.93
C LEU A 288 14.23 17.24 8.78
N ARG A 289 14.31 17.76 7.56
CA ARG A 289 14.27 19.21 7.29
C ARG A 289 12.85 19.76 7.18
N SER A 290 11.92 18.94 6.68
CA SER A 290 10.49 19.25 6.58
C SER A 290 9.67 18.20 7.32
N PRO A 291 9.79 18.12 8.65
CA PRO A 291 9.15 17.07 9.42
C PRO A 291 7.62 17.11 9.35
N GLU A 292 7.02 18.23 8.94
CA GLU A 292 5.59 18.37 8.65
C GLU A 292 5.08 17.37 7.61
N GLY A 293 5.94 16.89 6.71
CA GLY A 293 5.60 15.85 5.73
C GLY A 293 5.74 14.42 6.26
N ASN A 294 6.14 14.22 7.53
CA ASN A 294 6.31 12.89 8.10
C ASN A 294 5.01 12.42 8.75
N THR A 295 4.63 11.18 8.45
CA THR A 295 3.32 10.62 8.85
C THR A 295 3.45 9.23 9.46
N LEU A 296 2.73 8.96 10.54
CA LEU A 296 2.56 7.65 11.13
C LEU A 296 1.26 7.11 10.55
N HIS A 297 1.37 6.09 9.72
CA HIS A 297 0.21 5.46 9.14
C HIS A 297 -0.16 4.24 9.94
N ILE A 298 -1.41 4.19 10.40
CA ILE A 298 -2.01 2.95 10.88
C ILE A 298 -2.20 2.04 9.66
N LEU A 299 -1.41 0.96 9.62
CA LEU A 299 -1.42 -0.03 8.55
C LEU A 299 -2.70 -0.86 8.59
N ARG A 300 -3.05 -1.32 9.79
CA ARG A 300 -4.23 -2.13 10.09
C ARG A 300 -4.77 -1.75 11.46
N LEU A 301 -6.09 -1.63 11.57
CA LEU A 301 -6.83 -1.56 12.82
C LEU A 301 -7.86 -2.69 12.84
N VAL A 302 -7.85 -3.50 13.88
CA VAL A 302 -8.68 -4.71 13.99
C VAL A 302 -9.49 -4.70 15.27
N LEU A 303 -10.76 -5.09 15.12
CA LEU A 303 -11.69 -5.39 16.21
C LEU A 303 -11.99 -6.89 16.12
N GLU A 304 -11.53 -7.69 17.08
CA GLU A 304 -11.74 -9.15 17.05
C GLU A 304 -13.19 -9.54 17.34
N ASP A 305 -13.85 -8.76 18.19
CA ASP A 305 -15.26 -8.84 18.48
C ASP A 305 -15.89 -7.47 18.22
N GLU A 306 -17.02 -7.46 17.51
CA GLU A 306 -17.76 -6.24 17.19
C GLU A 306 -18.90 -5.97 18.19
N GLU A 307 -19.05 -6.80 19.23
CA GLU A 307 -19.97 -6.57 20.34
C GLU A 307 -19.38 -5.63 21.40
N GLY A 308 -20.23 -5.03 22.25
CA GLY A 308 -19.77 -4.22 23.38
C GLY A 308 -19.13 -2.89 22.99
N GLU A 309 -19.88 -2.01 22.32
CA GLU A 309 -19.34 -0.77 21.73
C GLU A 309 -18.61 0.14 22.73
N SER A 310 -19.01 0.19 24.00
CA SER A 310 -18.32 0.99 25.03
C SER A 310 -16.90 0.49 25.31
N GLU A 311 -16.67 -0.83 25.35
CA GLU A 311 -15.35 -1.43 25.53
C GLU A 311 -14.46 -1.16 24.31
N LEU A 312 -15.04 -1.25 23.11
CA LEU A 312 -14.36 -0.93 21.86
C LEU A 312 -13.91 0.53 21.80
N VAL A 313 -14.79 1.47 22.18
CA VAL A 313 -14.44 2.91 22.25
C VAL A 313 -13.31 3.15 23.25
N GLN A 314 -13.30 2.47 24.39
CA GLN A 314 -12.20 2.56 25.36
C GLN A 314 -10.88 2.03 24.76
N GLY A 315 -10.92 0.87 24.11
CA GLY A 315 -9.75 0.27 23.45
C GLY A 315 -9.20 1.15 22.32
N LEU A 316 -10.09 1.69 21.47
CA LEU A 316 -9.73 2.64 20.41
C LEU A 316 -9.06 3.89 20.97
N ARG A 317 -9.63 4.47 22.03
CA ARG A 317 -9.04 5.64 22.69
C ARG A 317 -7.63 5.33 23.21
N ALA A 318 -7.44 4.17 23.84
CA ALA A 318 -6.14 3.76 24.37
C ALA A 318 -5.10 3.60 23.24
N ILE A 319 -5.46 2.88 22.17
CA ILE A 319 -4.55 2.59 21.04
C ILE A 319 -4.19 3.87 20.27
N LEU A 320 -5.17 4.71 19.96
CA LEU A 320 -4.93 5.98 19.25
C LEU A 320 -4.11 6.95 20.10
N SER A 321 -4.26 6.91 21.43
CA SER A 321 -3.40 7.70 22.33
C SER A 321 -1.95 7.24 22.24
N VAL A 322 -1.69 5.92 22.27
CA VAL A 322 -0.34 5.37 22.09
C VAL A 322 0.23 5.74 20.72
N ALA A 323 -0.57 5.65 19.64
CA ALA A 323 -0.12 6.03 18.30
C ALA A 323 0.31 7.52 18.22
N ARG A 324 -0.44 8.41 18.88
CA ARG A 324 -0.09 9.85 18.95
C ARG A 324 1.16 10.12 19.79
N GLU A 325 1.35 9.37 20.87
CA GLU A 325 2.56 9.43 21.70
C GLU A 325 3.79 8.89 20.94
N GLU A 326 3.65 7.80 20.19
CA GLU A 326 4.68 7.27 19.28
C GLU A 326 5.02 8.25 18.17
N ALA A 327 4.02 8.90 17.57
CA ALA A 327 4.26 9.91 16.54
C ALA A 327 5.12 11.05 17.08
N ALA A 328 4.78 11.58 18.27
CA ALA A 328 5.56 12.63 18.93
C ALA A 328 7.01 12.17 19.22
N ARG A 329 7.16 10.96 19.78
CA ARG A 329 8.47 10.39 20.13
C ARG A 329 9.38 10.23 18.92
N TRP A 330 8.80 9.86 17.77
CA TRP A 330 9.54 9.58 16.54
C TRP A 330 9.57 10.76 15.56
N LYS A 331 9.22 11.97 16.02
CA LYS A 331 9.26 13.23 15.25
C LYS A 331 8.43 13.17 13.96
N VAL A 332 7.25 12.59 14.10
CA VAL A 332 6.24 12.46 13.05
C VAL A 332 5.08 13.38 13.40
N ASN A 333 4.61 14.18 12.44
CA ASN A 333 3.68 15.29 12.72
C ASN A 333 2.21 14.98 12.46
N ASP A 334 1.92 13.79 11.93
CA ASP A 334 0.56 13.38 11.61
C ASP A 334 0.38 11.88 11.86
N VAL A 335 -0.81 11.48 12.30
CA VAL A 335 -1.23 10.08 12.43
C VAL A 335 -2.43 9.86 11.54
N GLN A 336 -2.35 8.92 10.60
CA GLN A 336 -3.43 8.66 9.65
C GLN A 336 -4.02 7.27 9.78
N LEU A 337 -5.35 7.20 9.90
CA LEU A 337 -6.15 5.99 9.77
C LEU A 337 -6.92 6.04 8.45
N TRP A 338 -6.52 5.22 7.48
CA TRP A 338 -7.09 5.25 6.13
C TRP A 338 -8.44 4.52 6.03
N ASN A 339 -9.35 5.11 5.27
CA ASN A 339 -10.65 4.54 4.88
C ASN A 339 -11.44 3.83 5.99
N PRO A 340 -11.60 4.43 7.19
CA PRO A 340 -12.38 3.82 8.25
C PRO A 340 -13.86 3.72 7.85
N SER A 341 -14.49 2.59 8.18
CA SER A 341 -15.93 2.42 7.97
C SER A 341 -16.74 3.49 8.72
N HIS A 342 -17.98 3.76 8.29
CA HIS A 342 -18.87 4.67 9.01
C HIS A 342 -19.03 4.31 10.48
N ARG A 343 -19.12 3.01 10.80
CA ARG A 343 -19.19 2.52 12.18
C ARG A 343 -17.93 2.88 12.96
N LEU A 344 -16.76 2.62 12.39
CA LEU A 344 -15.48 2.92 13.01
C LEU A 344 -15.29 4.43 13.24
N ARG A 345 -15.67 5.27 12.27
CA ARG A 345 -15.65 6.74 12.44
C ARG A 345 -16.47 7.19 13.64
N ARG A 346 -17.72 6.74 13.76
CA ARG A 346 -18.57 7.07 14.92
C ARG A 346 -17.97 6.60 16.24
N MET A 347 -17.33 5.43 16.28
CA MET A 347 -16.64 4.98 17.48
C MET A 347 -15.42 5.85 17.82
N VAL A 348 -14.64 6.28 16.82
CA VAL A 348 -13.53 7.20 17.01
C VAL A 348 -14.02 8.56 17.52
N GLU A 349 -15.11 9.11 16.99
CA GLU A 349 -15.73 10.34 17.50
C GLU A 349 -16.06 10.23 19.00
N ARG A 350 -16.62 9.10 19.42
CA ARG A 350 -16.94 8.82 20.83
C ARG A 350 -15.71 8.67 21.73
N THR A 351 -14.51 8.48 21.16
CA THR A 351 -13.27 8.50 21.97
C THR A 351 -12.96 9.89 22.52
N GLY A 352 -13.50 10.97 21.93
CA GLY A 352 -13.21 12.35 22.31
C GLY A 352 -11.78 12.81 22.00
N LEU A 353 -11.02 12.05 21.20
CA LEU A 353 -9.72 12.47 20.72
C LEU A 353 -9.91 13.51 19.60
N PRO A 354 -9.21 14.68 19.64
CA PRO A 354 -9.24 15.63 18.54
C PRO A 354 -8.69 15.00 17.26
N HIS A 355 -9.44 15.11 16.17
CA HIS A 355 -9.08 14.57 14.87
C HIS A 355 -9.86 15.26 13.76
N ASP A 356 -9.31 15.20 12.54
CA ASP A 356 -9.95 15.69 11.33
C ASP A 356 -10.32 14.52 10.42
N PHE A 357 -11.42 14.66 9.68
CA PHE A 357 -11.75 13.75 8.57
C PHE A 357 -11.36 14.40 7.25
N VAL A 358 -10.50 13.73 6.49
CA VAL A 358 -9.92 14.26 5.26
C VAL A 358 -10.29 13.35 4.09
N GLU A 359 -10.85 13.95 3.04
CA GLU A 359 -11.03 13.32 1.73
C GLU A 359 -9.89 13.76 0.81
N ARG A 360 -9.14 12.79 0.27
CA ARG A 360 -8.00 13.04 -0.61
C ARG A 360 -8.50 13.11 -2.05
N GLU A 361 -8.14 14.20 -2.74
CA GLU A 361 -8.46 14.41 -4.16
C GLU A 361 -7.25 14.26 -5.09
N LYS A 362 -6.04 14.41 -4.54
CA LYS A 362 -4.80 14.45 -5.32
C LYS A 362 -3.81 13.36 -4.95
N ASP A 363 -3.48 13.26 -3.67
CA ASP A 363 -2.37 12.42 -3.20
C ASP A 363 -2.86 11.07 -2.67
N SER A 364 -2.11 10.00 -2.97
CA SER A 364 -2.41 8.63 -2.56
C SER A 364 -3.86 8.19 -2.81
N ILE A 365 -4.37 8.47 -4.03
CA ILE A 365 -5.69 8.02 -4.47
C ILE A 365 -5.64 6.53 -4.80
N ALA A 366 -6.33 5.74 -3.99
CA ALA A 366 -6.45 4.30 -4.19
C ALA A 366 -7.13 4.03 -5.53
N SER A 367 -6.49 3.25 -6.39
CA SER A 367 -7.01 2.92 -7.71
C SER A 367 -6.85 1.43 -7.97
N LEU A 368 -7.89 0.79 -8.50
CA LEU A 368 -7.93 -0.66 -8.71
C LEU A 368 -8.32 -0.97 -10.15
N ARG A 369 -7.60 -1.91 -10.76
CA ARG A 369 -7.93 -2.50 -12.05
C ARG A 369 -8.35 -3.94 -11.84
N TRP A 370 -9.65 -4.19 -12.00
CA TRP A 370 -10.27 -5.51 -11.91
C TRP A 370 -10.12 -6.25 -13.24
N TYR A 371 -9.67 -7.51 -13.20
CA TYR A 371 -9.52 -8.34 -14.42
C TYR A 371 -10.72 -9.27 -14.67
N GLY A 372 -11.67 -9.35 -13.74
CA GLY A 372 -12.94 -10.05 -13.95
C GLY A 372 -14.02 -9.17 -14.57
N GLN A 373 -15.27 -9.62 -14.46
CA GLN A 373 -16.44 -8.89 -14.96
C GLN A 373 -17.11 -8.07 -13.86
N GLY A 374 -17.75 -6.96 -14.24
CA GLY A 374 -18.51 -6.08 -13.35
C GLY A 374 -17.67 -5.23 -12.41
N GLU A 375 -18.34 -4.54 -11.50
CA GLU A 375 -17.69 -3.74 -10.45
C GLU A 375 -17.40 -4.59 -9.21
N VAL A 376 -16.35 -4.20 -8.48
CA VAL A 376 -15.98 -4.84 -7.22
C VAL A 376 -16.02 -3.88 -6.04
N ASP A 377 -16.36 -4.41 -4.87
CA ASP A 377 -16.20 -3.73 -3.59
C ASP A 377 -14.82 -4.06 -3.00
N TRP A 378 -14.01 -3.03 -2.75
CA TRP A 378 -12.66 -3.21 -2.20
C TRP A 378 -12.70 -3.12 -0.68
N VAL A 379 -12.68 -4.29 -0.06
CA VAL A 379 -12.70 -4.48 1.38
C VAL A 379 -11.30 -4.28 1.97
N LEU A 380 -11.22 -3.55 3.09
CA LEU A 380 -9.97 -3.19 3.77
C LEU A 380 -8.96 -2.47 2.86
N ASN A 381 -9.40 -1.45 2.13
CA ASN A 381 -8.51 -0.50 1.45
C ASN A 381 -7.81 0.43 2.47
N GLU A 382 -6.95 -0.14 3.33
CA GLU A 382 -6.19 0.57 4.36
C GLU A 382 -4.70 0.67 3.97
N LYS A 383 -3.86 1.31 4.78
CA LYS A 383 -2.48 1.62 4.38
C LYS A 383 -1.61 0.38 4.12
N TYR A 384 -1.85 -0.76 4.77
CA TYR A 384 -1.06 -1.98 4.49
C TYR A 384 -1.07 -2.41 3.01
N ALA A 385 -2.14 -2.07 2.29
CA ALA A 385 -2.29 -2.36 0.87
C ALA A 385 -1.37 -1.48 -0.03
N TRP A 386 -0.89 -0.35 0.49
CA TRP A 386 0.08 0.53 -0.17
C TRP A 386 1.39 -0.20 -0.50
N CYS A 387 2.07 0.28 -1.54
CA CYS A 387 3.26 -0.32 -2.15
C CYS A 387 4.34 0.74 -2.37
#